data_AF-A0A8C2Y4I5-F1
#
_entry.id   AF-A0A8C2Y4I5-F1
#
_cell.length_a   1.000
_cell.length_b   1.000
_cell.length_c   1.000
_cell.angle_alpha   90.00
_cell.angle_beta   90.00
_cell.angle_gamma   90.00
#
_symmetry.space_group_name_H-M   'P 1'
#
loop_
_entity.id
_entity.type
_entity.pdbx_description
1 polymer ?
#
loop_
_entity_poly.entity_id
_entity_poly.type
_entity_poly.pdbx_seq_one_letter_code
_entity_poly.pdbx_strand_id
1 'polypeptide(L)' 'MIDSLAFEDVAVNFTWEEWLLLDSSQKKLHRDMMLESIRNLASVWYKSLVSPQHMESSKTQD' A
#
# COMPACT_ATOMS: atom_id res chain seq x y z
N MET A 1 19.91 -6.67 -6.86
CA MET A 1 19.57 -5.37 -6.27
C MET A 1 18.13 -5.10 -6.66
N ILE A 2 17.17 -5.27 -5.74
CA ILE A 2 15.82 -4.76 -5.94
C ILE A 2 15.82 -3.46 -5.17
N ASP A 3 15.90 -2.33 -5.88
CA ASP A 3 15.65 -1.04 -5.24
C ASP A 3 14.22 -1.07 -4.70
N SER A 4 14.08 -0.84 -3.40
CA SER A 4 12.77 -0.79 -2.76
C SER A 4 12.10 0.49 -3.23
N LEU A 5 11.11 0.36 -4.11
CA LEU A 5 10.35 1.47 -4.64
C LEU A 5 9.52 2.08 -3.50
N ALA A 6 9.80 3.33 -3.15
CA ALA A 6 9.02 4.07 -2.17
C ALA A 6 7.64 4.41 -2.76
N PHE A 7 6.67 4.64 -1.88
CA PHE A 7 5.36 5.11 -2.32
C PHE A 7 5.46 6.43 -3.10
N GLU A 8 6.42 7.28 -2.75
CA GLU A 8 6.72 8.54 -3.45
C GLU A 8 7.23 8.32 -4.89
N ASP A 9 7.85 7.18 -5.19
CA ASP A 9 8.37 6.89 -6.52
C ASP A 9 7.27 6.50 -7.53
N VAL A 10 6.08 6.15 -7.04
CA VAL A 10 4.91 5.78 -7.87
C VAL A 10 3.72 6.73 -7.72
N ALA A 11 3.70 7.56 -6.68
CA ALA A 11 2.60 8.46 -6.42
C ALA A 11 2.76 9.76 -7.22
N VAL A 12 1.78 10.05 -8.08
CA VAL A 12 1.60 11.39 -8.65
C VAL A 12 0.89 12.26 -7.61
N ASN A 13 1.60 13.24 -7.07
CA ASN A 13 1.06 14.14 -6.07
C ASN A 13 0.59 15.44 -6.74
N PHE A 14 -0.67 15.82 -6.51
CA PHE A 14 -1.23 17.07 -7.00
C PHE A 14 -1.43 18.04 -5.84
N THR A 15 -1.13 19.31 -6.07
CA THR A 15 -1.62 20.41 -5.25
C THR A 15 -3.14 20.53 -5.36
N TRP A 16 -3.78 21.32 -4.49
CA TRP A 16 -5.23 21.51 -4.54
C TRP A 16 -5.65 22.21 -5.84
N GLU A 17 -4.87 23.20 -6.28
CA GLU A 17 -5.08 23.94 -7.51
C GLU A 17 -4.95 23.02 -8.74
N GLU A 18 -3.92 22.18 -8.79
CA GLU A 18 -3.75 21.19 -9.86
C GLU A 18 -4.86 20.14 -9.86
N TRP A 19 -5.26 19.68 -8.67
CA TRP A 19 -6.37 18.74 -8.51
C TRP A 19 -7.67 19.30 -9.09
N LEU A 20 -7.97 20.58 -8.88
CA LEU A 20 -9.18 21.21 -9.44
C LEU A 20 -9.17 21.21 -10.97
N LEU A 21 -7.99 21.38 -11.59
CA LEU A 21 -7.81 21.41 -13.04
C LEU A 21 -7.90 20.04 -13.71
N LEU A 22 -7.76 18.95 -12.96
CA LEU A 22 -7.89 17.59 -13.50
C LEU A 22 -9.30 17.33 -14.04
N ASP A 23 -9.38 16.65 -15.16
CA ASP A 23 -10.65 16.12 -15.64
C ASP A 23 -11.13 14.93 -14.80
N SER A 24 -12.40 14.56 -14.99
CA SER A 24 -13.04 13.48 -14.24
C SER A 24 -12.34 12.13 -14.41
N SER A 25 -11.73 11.87 -15.57
CA SER A 25 -11.03 10.62 -15.86
C SER A 25 -9.68 10.57 -15.14
N GLN A 26 -8.96 11.69 -15.07
CA GLN A 26 -7.71 11.82 -14.32
C GLN A 26 -7.91 11.70 -12.81
N LYS A 27 -8.95 12.37 -12.27
CA LYS A 27 -9.34 12.24 -10.86
C LYS A 27 -9.71 10.80 -10.50
N LYS A 28 -10.40 10.09 -11.39
CA LYS A 28 -10.76 8.68 -11.20
C LYS A 28 -9.50 7.81 -11.19
N LEU A 29 -8.62 7.98 -12.17
CA LEU A 29 -7.37 7.22 -12.26
C LEU A 29 -6.50 7.40 -11.02
N HIS A 30 -6.36 8.63 -10.51
CA HIS A 30 -5.63 8.91 -9.28
C HIS A 30 -6.22 8.18 -8.08
N ARG A 31 -7.55 8.22 -7.91
CA ARG A 31 -8.25 7.48 -6.85
C ARG A 31 -8.04 5.97 -6.95
N ASP A 32 -8.16 5.42 -8.16
CA ASP A 32 -7.99 3.98 -8.40
C ASP A 32 -6.56 3.54 -8.04
N MET A 33 -5.54 4.28 -8.48
CA MET A 33 -4.14 4.03 -8.15
C MET A 33 -3.86 4.11 -6.63
N MET A 34 -4.43 5.10 -5.94
CA MET A 34 -4.30 5.25 -4.49
C MET A 34 -4.96 4.08 -3.74
N LEU A 35 -6.14 3.65 -4.19
CA LEU A 35 -6.87 2.52 -3.60
C LEU A 35 -6.11 1.20 -3.77
N GLU A 36 -5.54 0.95 -4.94
CA GLU A 36 -4.70 -0.22 -5.19
C GLU A 36 -3.46 -0.23 -4.28
N SER A 37 -2.82 0.93 -4.11
CA SER A 37 -1.67 1.08 -3.21
C SER A 37 -2.04 0.79 -1.75
N ILE A 38 -3.16 1.34 -1.25
CA ILE A 38 -3.65 1.07 0.11
C ILE A 38 -4.00 -0.41 0.31
N ARG A 39 -4.66 -1.04 -0.66
CA ARG A 39 -5.00 -2.47 -0.61
C ARG A 39 -3.74 -3.34 -0.60
N ASN A 40 -2.74 -3.01 -1.40
CA ASN A 40 -1.48 -3.72 -1.43
C ASN A 40 -0.75 -3.61 -0.08
N LEU A 41 -0.66 -2.40 0.49
CA LEU A 41 -0.10 -2.17 1.82
C LEU A 41 -0.85 -2.94 2.91
N ALA A 42 -2.18 -2.87 2.91
CA ALA A 42 -3.02 -3.62 3.84
C ALA A 42 -2.82 -5.14 3.71
N SER A 43 -2.66 -5.65 2.48
CA SER A 43 -2.37 -7.07 2.23
C SER A 43 -1.00 -7.48 2.77
N VAL A 44 0.04 -6.67 2.54
CA VAL A 44 1.38 -6.92 3.08
C VAL A 44 1.36 -6.90 4.61
N TRP A 45 0.69 -5.92 5.21
CA TRP A 45 0.50 -5.84 6.65
C TRP A 45 -0.23 -7.07 7.21
N TYR A 46 -1.36 -7.44 6.60
CA TYR A 46 -2.13 -8.62 7.02
C TYR A 46 -1.31 -9.90 6.90
N LYS A 47 -0.59 -10.09 5.79
CA LYS A 47 0.33 -11.21 5.60
C LYS A 47 1.44 -11.22 6.65
N SER A 48 1.94 -10.06 7.05
CA SER A 48 2.95 -9.95 8.11
C SER A 48 2.40 -10.30 9.48
N LEU A 49 1.16 -9.90 9.79
CA LEU A 49 0.51 -10.20 11.07
C LEU A 49 0.05 -11.66 11.20
N VAL A 50 -0.33 -12.28 10.09
CA VAL A 50 -0.87 -13.65 10.04
C VAL A 50 0.18 -14.64 9.54
N SER A 51 1.43 -14.20 9.32
CA SER A 51 2.52 -15.12 9.00
C SER A 51 2.79 -16.05 10.19
N PRO A 52 2.94 -17.38 9.97
CA PRO A 52 3.04 -18.38 11.05
C PRO A 52 4.24 -18.28 11.99
N GLN A 53 5.10 -17.26 11.86
CA GLN A 53 6.36 -17.18 12.63
C GLN A 53 6.19 -16.74 14.09
N HIS A 54 4.96 -16.73 14.61
CA HIS A 54 4.68 -16.51 16.03
C HIS A 54 3.73 -17.54 16.64
N MET A 55 3.65 -18.74 16.06
CA MET A 55 2.90 -19.86 16.63
C MET A 55 3.77 -21.12 16.86
N GLU A 56 5.03 -20.95 17.26
CA GLU A 56 5.89 -22.08 17.68
C GLU A 56 6.46 -21.98 19.11
N SER A 57 6.09 -20.97 19.91
CA SER A 57 6.60 -20.85 21.29
C SER A 57 5.69 -21.41 22.39
N SER A 58 4.64 -22.19 22.06
CA SER A 58 3.72 -22.75 23.08
C SER A 58 3.50 -24.26 22.99
N LYS A 59 4.46 -25.01 22.41
CA LYS A 59 4.45 -26.48 22.47
C LYS A 59 5.80 -27.04 22.89
N THR A 60 6.32 -26.64 24.04
CA THR A 60 7.11 -27.55 24.89
C THR A 60 7.07 -27.00 26.31
N GLN A 61 6.21 -27.60 27.14
CA GLN A 61 6.48 -27.71 28.56
C GLN A 61 6.06 -29.14 28.90
N ASP A 62 7.07 -29.96 29.22
CA ASP A 62 6.95 -31.35 29.67
C ASP A 62 6.05 -31.50 30.91
#